data_AF-A0A2E3XW49-F1
#
_entry.id   AF-A0A2E3XW49-F1
#
_cell.length_a   1.000
_cell.length_b   1.000
_cell.length_c   1.000
_cell.angle_alpha   90.00
_cell.angle_beta   90.00
_cell.angle_gamma   90.00
#
_symmetry.space_group_name_H-M   'P 1'
#
loop_
_entity.id
_entity.type
_entity.pdbx_description
1 polymer ?
#
loop_
_entity_poly.entity_id
_entity_poly.type
_entity_poly.pdbx_seq_one_letter_code
_entity_poly.pdbx_strand_id
1 'polypeptide(L)'
;MSSVTQAMHRVAFFIFLICFTSSCSYLFDQFGDPTQEVVGLDQEKFGIVFSHNINGETHPCGCRHYPLGGLAQVAGQIHKIQKDEQVVYIDSGDTLFPAFNIPESVERSTTFNAKELAKGLSQAGLRYWVPGDQDFAKGLSFLKKITEETKINLLLANLAPQEKIAHKEFIIFEKGPHKVFITGLIEPSILPTKARSHFTNPAQSLKAVLEKMKKEKGYSEKDKFHRLVVVTHAGIGHDEELAKQFKNIDWIIGAHTMNFLRFPQEEGQTKLVQVLSRNHYVGHITFDLTKDKSKDSYEIHEIRDELKDEMKPNPFLSFIDKHKEALSKIQLDEQKGTGPVDPATLRYATANSCMECHEAQGEFWQGTPHSIAYETLKLANEENNLSCVKCHSLGLQDPKGFPNVKHIVTFQKESDSGELKAPTSKEHEKLLSNYWKEIDQSFGKQEIESVRKLKPEAIRSIAQQWAKIDKDHNVTHNNANVQCLNCHSKHPEHPFDNNPYNPNPAQRRVDMQDKCLTCHDPDQSPEWYNKTDKGLAGDVNYDVLKEKIKSVSCPRIED
;
A
#
# COMPACT_ATOMS: atom_id res chain seq x y z
N MET A 1 37.50 -11.71 -54.04
CA MET A 1 37.57 -10.40 -53.35
C MET A 1 36.47 -9.40 -53.76
N SER A 2 35.36 -9.81 -54.39
CA SER A 2 34.34 -8.86 -54.88
C SER A 2 32.92 -9.03 -54.33
N SER A 3 32.61 -10.04 -53.50
CA SER A 3 31.25 -10.24 -52.97
C SER A 3 31.04 -9.71 -51.54
N VAL A 4 32.11 -9.49 -50.77
CA VAL A 4 32.01 -9.06 -49.36
C VAL A 4 31.92 -7.53 -49.24
N THR A 5 32.54 -6.79 -50.17
CA THR A 5 32.56 -5.31 -50.17
C THR A 5 31.24 -4.68 -50.62
N GLN A 6 30.44 -5.36 -51.47
CA GLN A 6 29.11 -4.88 -51.88
C GLN A 6 28.04 -5.09 -50.79
N ALA A 7 28.17 -6.12 -49.95
CA ALA A 7 27.25 -6.36 -48.84
C ALA A 7 27.40 -5.31 -47.73
N MET A 8 28.64 -4.90 -47.42
CA MET A 8 28.89 -3.89 -46.37
C MET A 8 28.41 -2.48 -46.76
N HIS A 9 28.42 -2.12 -48.05
CA HIS A 9 27.91 -0.82 -48.50
C HIS A 9 26.37 -0.73 -48.44
N ARG A 10 25.65 -1.84 -48.65
CA ARG A 10 24.18 -1.85 -48.54
C ARG A 10 23.69 -1.80 -47.10
N VAL A 11 24.43 -2.41 -46.17
CA VAL A 11 24.12 -2.35 -44.73
C VAL A 11 24.44 -0.96 -44.16
N ALA A 12 25.54 -0.33 -44.58
CA ALA A 12 25.87 1.03 -44.15
C ALA A 12 24.86 2.08 -44.65
N PHE A 13 24.32 1.92 -45.88
CA PHE A 13 23.32 2.85 -46.41
C PHE A 13 21.94 2.69 -45.75
N PHE A 14 21.56 1.47 -45.31
CA PHE A 14 20.34 1.23 -44.55
C PHE A 14 20.42 1.74 -43.10
N ILE A 15 21.59 1.64 -42.46
CA ILE A 15 21.81 2.19 -41.11
C ILE A 15 21.84 3.73 -41.15
N PHE A 16 22.38 4.33 -42.21
CA PHE A 16 22.37 5.79 -42.36
C PHE A 16 20.98 6.37 -42.68
N LEU A 17 20.10 5.62 -43.34
CA LEU A 17 18.72 6.05 -43.64
C LEU A 17 17.78 5.93 -42.44
N ILE A 18 17.99 4.94 -41.55
CA ILE A 18 17.21 4.78 -40.29
C ILE A 18 17.58 5.84 -39.24
N CYS A 19 18.80 6.38 -39.29
CA CYS A 19 19.21 7.51 -38.45
C CYS A 19 18.63 8.87 -38.89
N PHE A 20 18.16 8.99 -40.15
CA PHE A 20 17.57 10.24 -40.65
C PHE A 20 16.05 10.35 -40.48
N THR A 21 15.33 9.24 -40.34
CA THR A 21 13.87 9.28 -40.03
C THR A 21 13.60 9.45 -38.54
N SER A 22 14.54 9.07 -37.67
CA SER A 22 14.45 9.21 -36.21
C SER A 22 14.85 10.62 -35.72
N SER A 23 15.46 11.43 -36.57
CA SER A 23 15.96 12.78 -36.22
C SER A 23 15.00 13.91 -36.60
N CYS A 24 13.99 13.65 -37.45
CA CYS A 24 12.96 14.66 -37.74
C CYS A 24 11.96 14.86 -36.60
N SER A 25 11.62 13.82 -35.82
CA SER A 25 10.75 13.94 -34.65
C SER A 25 11.44 14.67 -33.47
N TYR A 26 12.76 14.53 -33.33
CA TYR A 26 13.53 15.21 -32.28
C TYR A 26 13.71 16.72 -32.52
N LEU A 27 13.65 17.18 -33.77
CA LEU A 27 13.80 18.60 -34.12
C LEU A 27 12.51 19.42 -33.93
N PHE A 28 11.33 18.80 -33.97
CA PHE A 28 10.06 19.47 -33.68
C PHE A 28 9.77 19.59 -32.17
N ASP A 29 10.29 18.67 -31.35
CA ASP A 29 10.13 18.70 -29.88
C ASP A 29 10.88 19.85 -29.19
N GLN A 30 11.84 20.50 -29.86
CA GLN A 30 12.54 21.67 -29.30
C GLN A 30 11.77 22.99 -29.45
N PHE A 31 10.65 23.02 -30.17
CA PHE A 31 9.85 24.24 -30.41
C PHE A 31 8.38 24.13 -29.95
N GLY A 32 7.97 23.00 -29.38
CA GLY A 32 6.63 22.79 -28.82
C GLY A 32 6.50 23.32 -27.39
N ASP A 33 5.27 23.66 -26.98
CA ASP A 33 4.97 23.98 -25.59
C ASP A 33 5.21 22.75 -24.70
N PRO A 34 6.19 22.78 -23.77
CA PRO A 34 6.56 21.62 -22.96
C PRO A 34 5.45 21.19 -21.99
N THR A 35 4.45 22.04 -21.75
CA THR A 35 3.27 21.73 -20.93
C THR A 35 2.23 20.87 -21.68
N GLN A 36 2.49 20.54 -22.95
CA GLN A 36 1.59 19.73 -23.77
C GLN A 36 2.30 18.46 -24.24
N GLU A 37 1.52 17.43 -24.54
CA GLU A 37 2.02 16.21 -25.19
C GLU A 37 0.95 15.66 -26.12
N VAL A 38 1.35 15.23 -27.32
CA VAL A 38 0.48 14.52 -28.26
C VAL A 38 1.13 13.18 -28.55
N VAL A 39 0.40 12.11 -28.32
CA VAL A 39 0.86 10.73 -28.47
C VAL A 39 0.02 10.05 -29.54
N GLY A 40 0.66 9.61 -30.62
CA GLY A 40 0.02 8.80 -31.65
C GLY A 40 -0.25 7.38 -31.18
N LEU A 41 -1.43 6.85 -31.53
CA LEU A 41 -1.87 5.50 -31.22
C LEU A 41 -1.84 4.62 -32.48
N ASP A 42 -1.39 3.38 -32.35
CA ASP A 42 -1.27 2.42 -33.45
C ASP A 42 -2.33 1.30 -33.41
N GLN A 43 -2.97 1.06 -32.27
CA GLN A 43 -4.04 0.07 -32.11
C GLN A 43 -5.46 0.66 -32.26
N GLU A 44 -6.47 -0.18 -32.50
CA GLU A 44 -7.88 0.23 -32.60
C GLU A 44 -8.53 0.46 -31.23
N LYS A 45 -7.93 -0.09 -30.17
CA LYS A 45 -8.36 0.10 -28.78
C LYS A 45 -7.27 0.82 -28.00
N PHE A 46 -7.70 1.75 -27.16
CA PHE A 46 -6.84 2.45 -26.22
C PHE A 46 -7.44 2.40 -24.82
N GLY A 47 -6.64 2.00 -23.85
CA GLY A 47 -7.02 1.89 -22.45
C GLY A 47 -6.35 2.94 -21.58
N ILE A 48 -7.12 3.55 -20.67
CA ILE A 48 -6.56 4.20 -19.48
C ILE A 48 -6.74 3.21 -18.33
N VAL A 49 -5.62 2.63 -17.87
CA VAL A 49 -5.57 1.97 -16.58
C VAL A 49 -5.27 3.03 -15.53
N PHE A 50 -5.97 3.02 -14.41
CA PHE A 50 -5.76 4.00 -13.35
C PHE A 50 -5.82 3.44 -11.93
N SER A 51 -5.09 4.09 -11.04
CA SER A 51 -5.09 3.87 -9.59
C SER A 51 -5.23 5.18 -8.83
N HIS A 52 -5.51 5.09 -7.54
CA HIS A 52 -5.36 6.19 -6.59
C HIS A 52 -5.23 5.65 -5.16
N ASN A 53 -4.85 6.54 -4.24
CA ASN A 53 -4.73 6.25 -2.81
C ASN A 53 -3.86 5.00 -2.56
N ILE A 54 -2.74 4.86 -3.29
CA ILE A 54 -1.78 3.77 -3.07
C ILE A 54 -1.18 3.86 -1.67
N ASN A 55 -1.08 5.08 -1.11
CA ASN A 55 -0.71 5.34 0.28
C ASN A 55 0.63 4.73 0.72
N GLY A 56 1.59 4.62 -0.21
CA GLY A 56 2.90 4.04 0.06
C GLY A 56 2.97 2.51 -0.08
N GLU A 57 1.90 1.83 -0.48
CA GLU A 57 1.90 0.36 -0.59
C GLU A 57 2.69 -0.13 -1.81
N THR A 58 3.78 -0.87 -1.57
CA THR A 58 4.62 -1.47 -2.63
C THR A 58 4.22 -2.91 -2.96
N HIS A 59 3.69 -3.64 -1.98
CA HIS A 59 3.36 -5.05 -2.08
C HIS A 59 2.23 -5.37 -1.08
N PRO A 60 1.47 -6.46 -1.26
CA PRO A 60 0.46 -6.83 -0.27
C PRO A 60 1.13 -7.20 1.04
N CYS A 61 0.55 -6.80 2.17
CA CYS A 61 1.11 -7.06 3.51
C CYS A 61 1.32 -8.55 3.87
N GLY A 62 0.88 -9.50 3.02
CA GLY A 62 1.02 -10.95 3.24
C GLY A 62 0.21 -11.52 4.41
N CYS A 63 -0.33 -10.65 5.27
CA CYS A 63 -1.06 -11.00 6.50
C CYS A 63 -2.54 -11.34 6.27
N ARG A 64 -3.08 -11.04 5.08
CA ARG A 64 -4.49 -11.24 4.71
C ARG A 64 -4.73 -12.66 4.19
N HIS A 65 -5.97 -13.14 4.35
CA HIS A 65 -6.39 -14.41 3.73
C HIS A 65 -6.40 -14.33 2.19
N TYR A 66 -6.65 -13.13 1.65
CA TYR A 66 -6.56 -12.80 0.23
C TYR A 66 -5.79 -11.49 0.08
N PRO A 67 -4.44 -11.53 0.00
CA PRO A 67 -3.66 -10.34 -0.23
C PRO A 67 -4.02 -9.74 -1.60
N LEU A 68 -4.37 -8.45 -1.61
CA LEU A 68 -4.65 -7.70 -2.82
C LEU A 68 -3.60 -6.62 -3.03
N GLY A 69 -3.42 -6.19 -4.28
CA GLY A 69 -2.55 -5.08 -4.65
C GLY A 69 -1.09 -5.47 -4.87
N GLY A 70 -0.23 -4.46 -4.85
CA GLY A 70 1.21 -4.61 -5.04
C GLY A 70 1.71 -4.46 -6.48
N LEU A 71 2.96 -4.02 -6.60
CA LEU A 71 3.60 -3.70 -7.89
C LEU A 71 3.65 -4.90 -8.84
N ALA A 72 3.93 -6.10 -8.33
CA ALA A 72 4.06 -7.29 -9.17
C ALA A 72 2.73 -7.70 -9.82
N GLN A 73 1.64 -7.62 -9.05
CA GLN A 73 0.29 -7.96 -9.48
C GLN A 73 -0.26 -6.87 -10.42
N VAL A 74 -0.07 -5.57 -10.10
CA VAL A 74 -0.44 -4.46 -10.99
C VAL A 74 0.28 -4.55 -12.33
N ALA A 75 1.60 -4.78 -12.32
CA ALA A 75 2.37 -4.93 -13.55
C ALA A 75 1.90 -6.13 -14.39
N GLY A 76 1.56 -7.25 -13.73
CA GLY A 76 0.99 -8.41 -14.40
C GLY A 76 -0.38 -8.13 -15.03
N GLN A 77 -1.26 -7.41 -14.33
CA GLN A 77 -2.56 -7.00 -14.85
C GLN A 77 -2.42 -6.05 -16.05
N ILE A 78 -1.57 -5.02 -15.95
CA ILE A 78 -1.29 -4.11 -17.07
C ILE A 78 -0.74 -4.88 -18.26
N HIS A 79 0.21 -5.78 -18.03
CA HIS A 79 0.78 -6.63 -19.08
C HIS A 79 -0.28 -7.53 -19.76
N LYS A 80 -1.25 -8.02 -18.99
CA LYS A 80 -2.38 -8.78 -19.52
C LYS A 80 -3.26 -7.93 -20.45
N ILE A 81 -3.64 -6.73 -20.02
CA ILE A 81 -4.47 -5.81 -20.82
C ILE A 81 -3.72 -5.38 -22.11
N GLN A 82 -2.41 -5.13 -21.99
CA GLN A 82 -1.55 -4.70 -23.12
C GLN A 82 -1.45 -5.73 -24.26
N LYS A 83 -1.91 -6.97 -24.07
CA LYS A 83 -1.98 -7.98 -25.14
C LYS A 83 -3.06 -7.65 -26.18
N ASP A 84 -4.13 -6.99 -25.76
CA ASP A 84 -5.32 -6.74 -26.58
C ASP A 84 -5.51 -5.26 -26.95
N GLU A 85 -4.85 -4.34 -26.23
CA GLU A 85 -4.96 -2.90 -26.46
C GLU A 85 -3.72 -2.09 -26.05
N GLN A 86 -3.57 -0.88 -26.62
CA GLN A 86 -2.53 0.06 -26.19
C GLN A 86 -2.98 0.76 -24.90
N VAL A 87 -2.16 0.78 -23.86
CA VAL A 87 -2.55 1.29 -22.53
C VAL A 87 -1.65 2.42 -22.06
N VAL A 88 -2.24 3.42 -21.40
CA VAL A 88 -1.53 4.35 -20.51
C VAL A 88 -1.93 4.08 -19.06
N TYR A 89 -0.95 4.07 -18.16
CA TYR A 89 -1.19 4.00 -16.71
C TYR A 89 -1.11 5.40 -16.09
N ILE A 90 -2.16 5.79 -15.38
CA ILE A 90 -2.33 7.09 -14.71
C ILE A 90 -2.65 6.88 -13.23
N ASP A 91 -2.12 7.72 -12.34
CA ASP A 91 -2.51 7.73 -10.93
C ASP A 91 -3.12 9.09 -10.56
N SER A 92 -4.25 9.08 -9.83
CA SER A 92 -4.97 10.29 -9.40
C SER A 92 -4.64 10.75 -7.96
N GLY A 93 -3.56 10.26 -7.35
CA GLY A 93 -2.94 10.86 -6.17
C GLY A 93 -3.11 10.09 -4.88
N ASP A 94 -2.48 10.59 -3.82
CA ASP A 94 -2.20 9.89 -2.57
C ASP A 94 -1.43 8.59 -2.82
N THR A 95 -0.32 8.73 -3.55
CA THR A 95 0.46 7.60 -4.05
C THR A 95 1.55 7.19 -3.06
N LEU A 96 2.33 8.15 -2.59
CA LEU A 96 3.68 7.94 -2.04
C LEU A 96 3.72 7.69 -0.54
N PHE A 97 2.83 8.34 0.21
CA PHE A 97 2.87 8.38 1.66
C PHE A 97 1.53 7.94 2.24
N PRO A 98 1.50 7.32 3.43
CA PRO A 98 0.27 6.93 4.10
C PRO A 98 -0.44 8.09 4.83
N ALA A 99 0.24 9.23 4.96
CA ALA A 99 -0.27 10.43 5.61
C ALA A 99 0.58 11.65 5.22
N PHE A 100 0.01 12.85 5.33
CA PHE A 100 0.74 14.10 5.13
C PHE A 100 1.81 14.37 6.20
N ASN A 101 1.53 14.06 7.47
CA ASN A 101 2.47 14.28 8.57
C ASN A 101 3.19 12.97 8.89
N ILE A 102 4.48 12.90 8.57
CA ILE A 102 5.32 11.74 8.86
C ILE A 102 6.07 11.98 10.19
N PRO A 103 5.95 11.09 11.18
CA PRO A 103 6.73 11.19 12.41
C PRO A 103 8.22 11.08 12.14
N GLU A 104 9.04 11.89 12.84
CA GLU A 104 10.51 11.89 12.72
C GLU A 104 11.11 10.48 12.95
N SER A 105 10.51 9.71 13.85
CA SER A 105 10.94 8.35 14.20
C SER A 105 10.87 7.34 13.05
N VAL A 106 10.08 7.61 12.00
CA VAL A 106 9.92 6.71 10.83
C VAL A 106 10.15 7.43 9.49
N GLU A 107 10.74 8.63 9.54
CA GLU A 107 10.85 9.49 8.38
C GLU A 107 11.74 8.88 7.28
N ARG A 108 12.82 8.19 7.64
CA ARG A 108 13.80 7.65 6.69
C ARG A 108 13.24 6.43 5.97
N SER A 109 12.61 5.50 6.69
CA SER A 109 11.95 4.32 6.11
C SER A 109 10.80 4.74 5.21
N THR A 110 9.96 5.68 5.68
CA THR A 110 8.83 6.20 4.89
C THR A 110 9.30 6.94 3.64
N THR A 111 10.35 7.77 3.74
CA THR A 111 10.93 8.48 2.60
C THR A 111 11.61 7.53 1.61
N PHE A 112 12.30 6.49 2.10
CA PHE A 112 12.88 5.45 1.25
C PHE A 112 11.78 4.70 0.50
N ASN A 113 10.73 4.30 1.21
CA ASN A 113 9.60 3.59 0.64
C ASN A 113 8.89 4.38 -0.46
N ALA A 114 8.60 5.67 -0.23
CA ALA A 114 8.03 6.55 -1.25
C ALA A 114 8.87 6.62 -2.54
N LYS A 115 10.21 6.69 -2.43
CA LYS A 115 11.10 6.71 -3.60
C LYS A 115 11.08 5.40 -4.36
N GLU A 116 11.16 4.27 -3.65
CA GLU A 116 11.16 2.96 -4.30
C GLU A 116 9.79 2.64 -4.90
N LEU A 117 8.69 3.06 -4.26
CA LEU A 117 7.35 2.96 -4.84
C LEU A 117 7.26 3.74 -6.16
N ALA A 118 7.69 5.00 -6.19
CA ALA A 118 7.66 5.80 -7.42
C ALA A 118 8.49 5.18 -8.55
N LYS A 119 9.67 4.63 -8.23
CA LYS A 119 10.50 3.89 -9.20
C LYS A 119 9.79 2.64 -9.71
N GLY A 120 9.20 1.87 -8.79
CA GLY A 120 8.44 0.66 -9.11
C GLY A 120 7.25 0.97 -10.02
N LEU A 121 6.44 1.97 -9.68
CA LEU A 121 5.31 2.41 -10.50
C LEU A 121 5.77 2.92 -11.88
N SER A 122 6.86 3.69 -11.93
CA SER A 122 7.44 4.15 -13.20
C SER A 122 7.89 2.97 -14.08
N GLN A 123 8.47 1.92 -13.48
CA GLN A 123 8.84 0.69 -14.19
C GLN A 123 7.61 -0.12 -14.61
N ALA A 124 6.54 -0.10 -13.81
CA ALA A 124 5.26 -0.75 -14.12
C ALA A 124 4.44 -0.01 -15.19
N GLY A 125 4.94 1.15 -15.66
CA GLY A 125 4.36 1.90 -16.76
C GLY A 125 3.58 3.15 -16.36
N LEU A 126 3.57 3.54 -15.07
CA LEU A 126 2.96 4.79 -14.64
C LEU A 126 3.61 5.96 -15.38
N ARG A 127 2.79 6.67 -16.15
CA ARG A 127 3.28 7.73 -17.05
C ARG A 127 2.84 9.11 -16.63
N TYR A 128 1.61 9.24 -16.14
CA TYR A 128 1.04 10.51 -15.70
C TYR A 128 0.49 10.41 -14.29
N TRP A 129 0.65 11.49 -13.54
CA TRP A 129 0.32 11.51 -12.13
C TRP A 129 -0.25 12.85 -11.71
N VAL A 130 -1.40 12.83 -11.03
CA VAL A 130 -1.95 13.96 -10.28
C VAL A 130 -1.65 13.71 -8.80
N PRO A 131 -0.73 14.45 -8.16
CA PRO A 131 -0.41 14.22 -6.74
C PRO A 131 -1.60 14.58 -5.83
N GLY A 132 -1.71 13.85 -4.71
CA GLY A 132 -2.69 14.08 -3.67
C GLY A 132 -2.14 14.80 -2.45
N ASP A 133 -2.97 15.05 -1.44
CA ASP A 133 -2.54 15.76 -0.24
C ASP A 133 -1.39 15.06 0.49
N GLN A 134 -1.41 13.73 0.56
CA GLN A 134 -0.40 12.94 1.25
C GLN A 134 0.95 12.98 0.51
N ASP A 135 0.93 13.14 -0.81
CA ASP A 135 2.15 13.20 -1.64
C ASP A 135 3.02 14.41 -1.33
N PHE A 136 2.43 15.47 -0.75
CA PHE A 136 3.15 16.66 -0.30
C PHE A 136 3.79 16.52 1.09
N ALA A 137 3.78 15.34 1.72
CA ALA A 137 4.38 15.13 3.04
C ALA A 137 5.84 15.60 3.14
N LYS A 138 6.60 15.47 2.04
CA LYS A 138 8.00 15.93 1.92
C LYS A 138 8.15 17.22 1.10
N GLY A 139 7.03 17.86 0.74
CA GLY A 139 6.96 19.12 -0.01
C GLY A 139 7.17 18.96 -1.51
N LEU A 140 6.91 20.05 -2.25
CA LEU A 140 6.99 20.08 -3.72
C LEU A 140 8.40 19.78 -4.26
N SER A 141 9.46 20.12 -3.51
CA SER A 141 10.84 19.82 -3.90
C SER A 141 11.12 18.32 -3.94
N PHE A 142 10.49 17.55 -3.06
CA PHE A 142 10.57 16.09 -3.08
C PHE A 142 9.86 15.53 -4.31
N LEU A 143 8.65 16.00 -4.63
CA LEU A 143 7.92 15.60 -5.83
C LEU A 143 8.70 15.88 -7.11
N LYS A 144 9.33 17.05 -7.19
CA LYS A 144 10.24 17.39 -8.29
C LYS A 144 11.37 16.39 -8.44
N LYS A 145 11.99 15.99 -7.32
CA LYS A 145 13.05 14.98 -7.34
C LYS A 145 12.54 13.62 -7.83
N ILE A 146 11.34 13.21 -7.39
CA ILE A 146 10.71 11.97 -7.85
C ILE A 146 10.51 11.98 -9.38
N THR A 147 10.01 13.07 -9.94
CA THR A 147 9.74 13.16 -11.38
C THR A 147 11.03 13.28 -12.21
N GLU A 148 12.10 13.87 -11.67
CA GLU A 148 13.42 13.89 -12.28
C GLU A 148 14.14 12.53 -12.28
N GLU A 149 13.89 11.70 -11.26
CA GLU A 149 14.50 10.36 -11.12
C GLU A 149 13.68 9.23 -11.79
N THR A 150 12.49 9.55 -12.31
CA THR A 150 11.55 8.58 -12.90
C THR A 150 11.09 9.03 -14.29
N LYS A 151 10.28 8.20 -14.97
CA LYS A 151 9.65 8.56 -16.26
C LYS A 151 8.23 9.14 -16.07
N ILE A 152 7.85 9.46 -14.83
CA ILE A 152 6.52 9.94 -14.46
C ILE A 152 6.46 11.45 -14.72
N ASN A 153 5.40 11.88 -15.40
CA ASN A 153 5.11 13.29 -15.61
C ASN A 153 3.94 13.72 -14.73
N LEU A 154 4.06 14.89 -14.09
CA LEU A 154 2.90 15.49 -13.43
C LEU A 154 1.90 15.94 -14.50
N LEU A 155 0.62 15.66 -14.27
CA LEU A 155 -0.49 16.14 -15.07
C LEU A 155 -1.28 17.15 -14.24
N LEU A 156 -1.06 18.45 -14.47
CA LEU A 156 -1.58 19.53 -13.62
C LEU A 156 -1.88 20.77 -14.47
N ALA A 157 -3.15 21.07 -14.69
CA ALA A 157 -3.57 22.32 -15.34
C ALA A 157 -3.71 23.49 -14.36
N ASN A 158 -3.82 23.21 -13.06
CA ASN A 158 -4.02 24.24 -12.04
C ASN A 158 -2.81 24.46 -11.12
N LEU A 159 -1.61 24.05 -11.54
CA LEU A 159 -0.38 24.43 -10.85
C LEU A 159 -0.20 25.95 -10.92
N ALA A 160 0.16 26.58 -9.81
CA ALA A 160 0.31 28.02 -9.75
C ALA A 160 1.55 28.50 -10.55
N PRO A 161 1.48 29.63 -11.28
CA PRO A 161 2.55 30.04 -12.20
C PRO A 161 3.93 30.26 -11.59
N GLN A 162 4.01 30.51 -10.28
CA GLN A 162 5.28 30.68 -9.58
C GLN A 162 6.04 29.35 -9.37
N GLU A 163 5.36 28.21 -9.47
CA GLU A 163 5.95 26.90 -9.21
C GLU A 163 6.77 26.41 -10.41
N LYS A 164 8.04 26.06 -10.16
CA LYS A 164 9.01 25.68 -11.21
C LYS A 164 9.29 24.18 -11.21
N ILE A 165 8.26 23.41 -11.54
CA ILE A 165 8.29 21.95 -11.69
C ILE A 165 7.79 21.56 -13.08
N ALA A 166 8.48 20.60 -13.72
CA ALA A 166 8.07 20.08 -15.02
C ALA A 166 6.73 19.34 -14.89
N HIS A 167 5.77 19.73 -15.70
CA HIS A 167 4.42 19.18 -15.71
C HIS A 167 3.80 19.32 -17.11
N LYS A 168 2.73 18.56 -17.33
CA LYS A 168 1.82 18.69 -18.47
C LYS A 168 0.54 19.35 -17.97
N GLU A 169 0.12 20.45 -18.60
CA GLU A 169 -1.22 21.00 -18.41
C GLU A 169 -2.25 20.04 -18.99
N PHE A 170 -1.96 19.47 -20.17
CA PHE A 170 -2.80 18.45 -20.78
C PHE A 170 -2.02 17.55 -21.74
N ILE A 171 -2.59 16.39 -22.02
CA ILE A 171 -2.07 15.40 -22.96
C ILE A 171 -3.17 14.94 -23.92
N ILE A 172 -2.78 14.49 -25.11
CA ILE A 172 -3.69 13.99 -26.14
C ILE A 172 -3.18 12.67 -26.65
N PHE A 173 -4.05 11.67 -26.66
CA PHE A 173 -3.83 10.43 -27.42
C PHE A 173 -4.69 10.44 -28.68
N GLU A 174 -4.09 10.18 -29.85
CA GLU A 174 -4.82 10.31 -31.12
C GLU A 174 -4.57 9.18 -32.14
N LYS A 175 -5.64 8.83 -32.86
CA LYS A 175 -5.63 7.95 -34.04
C LYS A 175 -6.65 8.45 -35.06
N GLY A 176 -6.17 8.99 -36.17
CA GLY A 176 -7.05 9.57 -37.20
C GLY A 176 -7.93 10.67 -36.60
N PRO A 177 -9.27 10.59 -36.72
CA PRO A 177 -10.17 11.59 -36.15
C PRO A 177 -10.42 11.43 -34.64
N HIS A 178 -10.00 10.32 -34.03
CA HIS A 178 -10.25 10.05 -32.61
C HIS A 178 -9.17 10.71 -31.75
N LYS A 179 -9.60 11.50 -30.77
CA LYS A 179 -8.72 12.18 -29.81
C LYS A 179 -9.23 12.03 -28.39
N VAL A 180 -8.37 11.58 -27.48
CA VAL A 180 -8.63 11.54 -26.04
C VAL A 180 -7.81 12.65 -25.39
N PHE A 181 -8.46 13.74 -25.00
CA PHE A 181 -7.87 14.85 -24.26
C PHE A 181 -7.92 14.55 -22.78
N ILE A 182 -6.78 14.67 -22.10
CA ILE A 182 -6.67 14.38 -20.67
C ILE A 182 -5.99 15.55 -19.97
N THR A 183 -6.59 16.03 -18.88
CA THR A 183 -6.03 17.10 -18.04
C THR A 183 -6.13 16.71 -16.57
N GLY A 184 -5.30 17.30 -15.72
CA GLY A 184 -5.25 16.99 -14.28
C GLY A 184 -5.54 18.21 -13.42
N LEU A 185 -6.23 18.01 -12.30
CA LEU A 185 -6.61 19.08 -11.36
C LEU A 185 -6.52 18.59 -9.90
N ILE A 186 -6.15 19.50 -9.00
CA ILE A 186 -6.20 19.27 -7.55
C ILE A 186 -7.11 20.30 -6.91
N GLU A 187 -8.03 19.91 -6.03
CA GLU A 187 -8.84 20.86 -5.27
C GLU A 187 -8.04 21.46 -4.10
N PRO A 188 -7.69 22.76 -4.11
CA PRO A 188 -6.87 23.33 -3.05
C PRO A 188 -7.53 23.33 -1.66
N SER A 189 -8.87 23.30 -1.57
CA SER A 189 -9.55 23.33 -0.26
C SER A 189 -9.29 22.08 0.59
N ILE A 190 -9.07 20.93 -0.04
CA ILE A 190 -8.79 19.66 0.66
C ILE A 190 -7.32 19.52 1.08
N LEU A 191 -6.42 20.34 0.50
CA LEU A 191 -5.00 20.28 0.84
C LEU A 191 -4.70 20.93 2.20
N PRO A 192 -3.63 20.49 2.89
CA PRO A 192 -3.06 21.18 4.03
C PRO A 192 -2.68 22.62 3.67
N THR A 193 -2.84 23.56 4.61
CA THR A 193 -2.64 25.01 4.39
C THR A 193 -1.33 25.35 3.67
N LYS A 194 -0.24 24.62 3.97
CA LYS A 194 1.08 24.83 3.37
C LYS A 194 1.17 24.46 1.88
N ALA A 195 0.28 23.58 1.39
CA ALA A 195 0.27 23.12 0.00
C ALA A 195 -0.75 23.87 -0.88
N ARG A 196 -1.75 24.54 -0.29
CA ARG A 196 -2.82 25.23 -1.04
C ARG A 196 -2.31 26.26 -2.04
N SER A 197 -1.28 27.02 -1.67
CA SER A 197 -0.75 28.11 -2.51
C SER A 197 -0.05 27.62 -3.79
N HIS A 198 0.27 26.33 -3.88
CA HIS A 198 0.84 25.74 -5.10
C HIS A 198 -0.19 25.58 -6.21
N PHE A 199 -1.49 25.82 -5.93
CA PHE A 199 -2.57 25.55 -6.86
C PHE A 199 -3.52 26.74 -7.01
N THR A 200 -4.02 26.90 -8.23
CA THR A 200 -5.05 27.86 -8.61
C THR A 200 -6.44 27.20 -8.57
N ASN A 201 -7.51 27.99 -8.70
CA ASN A 201 -8.88 27.47 -8.68
C ASN A 201 -9.12 26.46 -9.83
N PRO A 202 -9.58 25.23 -9.54
CA PRO A 202 -9.72 24.17 -10.54
C PRO A 202 -10.63 24.53 -11.72
N ALA A 203 -11.80 25.12 -11.45
CA ALA A 203 -12.76 25.46 -12.50
C ALA A 203 -12.22 26.55 -13.44
N GLN A 204 -11.54 27.55 -12.91
CA GLN A 204 -10.90 28.58 -13.74
C GLN A 204 -9.79 28.00 -14.61
N SER A 205 -8.96 27.12 -14.06
CA SER A 205 -7.85 26.48 -14.77
C SER A 205 -8.34 25.48 -15.81
N LEU A 206 -9.40 24.72 -15.52
CA LEU A 206 -10.06 23.86 -16.51
C LEU A 206 -10.62 24.69 -17.67
N LYS A 207 -11.28 25.81 -17.39
CA LYS A 207 -11.75 26.72 -18.45
C LYS A 207 -10.59 27.21 -19.32
N ALA A 208 -9.47 27.60 -18.73
CA ALA A 208 -8.29 28.06 -19.47
C ALA A 208 -7.68 26.94 -20.34
N VAL A 209 -7.53 25.74 -19.80
CA VAL A 209 -6.95 24.61 -20.55
C VAL A 209 -7.87 24.15 -21.68
N LEU A 210 -9.19 24.19 -21.50
CA LEU A 210 -10.15 23.88 -22.55
C LEU A 210 -10.07 24.88 -23.71
N GLU A 211 -9.93 26.17 -23.42
CA GLU A 211 -9.72 27.17 -24.47
C GLU A 211 -8.41 26.94 -25.23
N LYS A 212 -7.35 26.50 -24.54
CA LYS A 212 -6.07 26.11 -25.14
C LYS A 212 -6.23 24.90 -26.06
N MET A 213 -6.88 23.83 -25.58
CA MET A 213 -7.19 22.64 -26.38
C MET A 213 -8.02 22.96 -27.62
N LYS A 214 -9.02 23.86 -27.51
CA LYS A 214 -9.84 24.31 -28.64
C LYS A 214 -8.99 25.03 -29.69
N LYS A 215 -8.21 26.04 -29.26
CA LYS A 215 -7.44 26.91 -30.15
C LYS A 215 -6.26 26.20 -30.81
N GLU A 216 -5.55 25.37 -30.06
CA GLU A 216 -4.25 24.84 -30.48
C GLU A 216 -4.34 23.39 -31.00
N LYS A 217 -5.34 22.63 -30.57
CA LYS A 217 -5.44 21.18 -30.83
C LYS A 217 -6.77 20.74 -31.44
N GLY A 218 -7.69 21.68 -31.63
CA GLY A 218 -8.96 21.47 -32.31
C GLY A 218 -10.01 20.74 -31.47
N TYR A 219 -9.92 20.76 -30.14
CA TYR A 219 -10.97 20.18 -29.29
C TYR A 219 -12.33 20.81 -29.61
N SER A 220 -13.38 19.98 -29.60
CA SER A 220 -14.76 20.38 -29.84
C SER A 220 -15.68 19.46 -29.08
N GLU A 221 -16.49 20.01 -28.20
CA GLU A 221 -17.48 19.25 -27.40
C GLU A 221 -18.58 18.59 -28.25
N LYS A 222 -18.76 19.03 -29.51
CA LYS A 222 -19.73 18.47 -30.45
C LYS A 222 -19.16 17.36 -31.32
N ASP A 223 -17.84 17.19 -31.32
CA ASP A 223 -17.20 16.13 -32.10
C ASP A 223 -17.39 14.79 -31.39
N LYS A 224 -18.04 13.85 -32.06
CA LYS A 224 -18.34 12.52 -31.51
C LYS A 224 -17.09 11.65 -31.31
N PHE A 225 -15.95 12.05 -31.86
CA PHE A 225 -14.67 11.36 -31.76
C PHE A 225 -13.68 12.02 -30.79
N HIS A 226 -14.04 13.18 -30.24
CA HIS A 226 -13.29 13.83 -29.16
C HIS A 226 -13.84 13.41 -27.81
N ARG A 227 -12.94 13.02 -26.92
CA ARG A 227 -13.23 12.65 -25.53
C ARG A 227 -12.45 13.55 -24.59
N LEU A 228 -13.09 14.02 -23.53
CA LEU A 228 -12.45 14.79 -22.47
C LEU A 228 -12.46 13.98 -21.16
N VAL A 229 -11.26 13.65 -20.69
CA VAL A 229 -11.02 12.99 -19.41
C VAL A 229 -10.36 14.00 -18.46
N VAL A 230 -10.91 14.15 -17.26
CA VAL A 230 -10.33 14.99 -16.21
C VAL A 230 -9.89 14.09 -15.06
N VAL A 231 -8.61 14.11 -14.73
CA VAL A 231 -8.03 13.35 -13.62
C VAL A 231 -7.96 14.28 -12.42
N THR A 232 -8.58 13.92 -11.30
CA THR A 232 -8.72 14.83 -10.16
C THR A 232 -8.22 14.21 -8.87
N HIS A 233 -7.59 15.05 -8.05
CA HIS A 233 -7.46 14.81 -6.62
C HIS A 233 -8.32 15.85 -5.89
N ALA A 234 -9.61 15.57 -5.78
CA ALA A 234 -10.59 16.51 -5.23
C ALA A 234 -11.59 15.88 -4.26
N GLY A 235 -11.86 14.58 -4.39
CA GLY A 235 -12.92 13.91 -3.65
C GLY A 235 -14.26 13.99 -4.40
N ILE A 236 -15.08 12.96 -4.23
CA ILE A 236 -16.25 12.72 -5.07
C ILE A 236 -17.24 13.90 -5.10
N GLY A 237 -17.41 14.61 -3.99
CA GLY A 237 -18.33 15.75 -3.92
C GLY A 237 -17.88 16.92 -4.81
N HIS A 238 -16.58 17.22 -4.83
CA HIS A 238 -16.03 18.26 -5.70
C HIS A 238 -16.01 17.80 -7.17
N ASP A 239 -15.82 16.50 -7.42
CA ASP A 239 -15.92 15.94 -8.78
C ASP A 239 -17.34 16.08 -9.34
N GLU A 240 -18.37 15.86 -8.52
CA GLU A 240 -19.78 16.09 -8.89
C GLU A 240 -20.05 17.57 -9.20
N GLU A 241 -19.53 18.50 -8.38
CA GLU A 241 -19.65 19.94 -8.61
C GLU A 241 -19.00 20.36 -9.94
N LEU A 242 -17.80 19.84 -10.22
CA LEU A 242 -17.08 20.08 -11.47
C LEU A 242 -17.87 19.53 -12.67
N ALA A 243 -18.42 18.32 -12.57
CA ALA A 243 -19.24 17.71 -13.61
C ALA A 243 -20.53 18.52 -13.89
N LYS A 244 -21.20 19.04 -12.85
CA LYS A 244 -22.38 19.92 -12.99
C LYS A 244 -22.04 21.21 -13.74
N GLN A 245 -20.85 21.76 -13.48
CA GLN A 245 -20.39 23.01 -14.09
C GLN A 245 -19.93 22.81 -15.55
N PHE A 246 -19.26 21.69 -15.86
CA PHE A 246 -18.66 21.41 -17.17
C PHE A 246 -19.29 20.17 -17.81
N LYS A 247 -20.42 20.39 -18.50
CA LYS A 247 -21.23 19.34 -19.15
C LYS A 247 -20.57 18.65 -20.35
N ASN A 248 -19.37 19.08 -20.74
CA ASN A 248 -18.60 18.55 -21.86
C ASN A 248 -17.50 17.56 -21.42
N ILE A 249 -17.38 17.28 -20.12
CA ILE A 249 -16.50 16.23 -19.61
C ILE A 249 -17.17 14.86 -19.87
N ASP A 250 -16.41 13.91 -20.41
CA ASP A 250 -16.91 12.55 -20.62
C ASP A 250 -16.60 11.67 -19.41
N TRP A 251 -15.40 11.79 -18.85
CA TRP A 251 -14.95 11.02 -17.71
C TRP A 251 -14.23 11.89 -16.67
N ILE A 252 -14.51 11.64 -15.38
CA ILE A 252 -13.70 12.12 -14.26
C ILE A 252 -13.09 10.90 -13.56
N ILE A 253 -11.75 10.86 -13.48
CA ILE A 253 -11.00 9.87 -12.71
C ILE A 253 -10.58 10.54 -11.40
N GLY A 254 -11.31 10.25 -10.31
CA GLY A 254 -11.14 10.93 -9.02
C GLY A 254 -10.25 10.18 -8.02
N ALA A 255 -9.99 10.81 -6.88
CA ALA A 255 -9.23 10.26 -5.74
C ALA A 255 -9.69 10.88 -4.40
N HIS A 256 -8.87 10.79 -3.34
CA HIS A 256 -9.06 11.34 -1.99
C HIS A 256 -10.12 10.64 -1.14
N THR A 257 -11.37 10.58 -1.61
CA THR A 257 -12.51 10.00 -0.85
C THR A 257 -12.55 8.47 -0.85
N MET A 258 -11.70 7.82 -1.66
CA MET A 258 -11.55 6.36 -1.72
C MET A 258 -12.85 5.60 -2.06
N ASN A 259 -13.76 6.21 -2.83
CA ASN A 259 -14.99 5.53 -3.22
C ASN A 259 -14.68 4.29 -4.08
N PHE A 260 -15.48 3.24 -3.91
CA PHE A 260 -15.47 2.09 -4.80
C PHE A 260 -16.66 2.13 -5.74
N LEU A 261 -16.39 2.48 -6.99
CA LEU A 261 -17.41 2.67 -8.01
C LEU A 261 -17.31 1.54 -9.03
N ARG A 262 -17.90 0.37 -8.70
CA ARG A 262 -17.95 -0.79 -9.60
C ARG A 262 -18.58 -0.45 -10.96
N PHE A 263 -19.54 0.46 -10.94
CA PHE A 263 -20.08 1.12 -12.13
C PHE A 263 -19.84 2.63 -11.98
N PRO A 264 -19.68 3.36 -13.09
CA PRO A 264 -19.48 4.80 -13.01
C PRO A 264 -20.68 5.46 -12.33
N GLN A 265 -20.40 6.44 -11.48
CA GLN A 265 -21.43 7.34 -11.01
C GLN A 265 -21.68 8.39 -12.09
N GLU A 266 -22.93 8.64 -12.45
CA GLU A 266 -23.26 9.56 -13.54
C GLU A 266 -23.76 10.91 -12.99
N GLU A 267 -23.19 12.00 -13.51
CA GLU A 267 -23.69 13.36 -13.33
C GLU A 267 -23.95 13.97 -14.71
N GLY A 268 -25.22 13.96 -15.13
CA GLY A 268 -25.59 14.27 -16.50
C GLY A 268 -25.02 13.26 -17.49
N GLN A 269 -24.07 13.67 -18.32
CA GLN A 269 -23.35 12.80 -19.27
C GLN A 269 -21.96 12.41 -18.77
N THR A 270 -21.48 13.06 -17.71
CA THR A 270 -20.15 12.84 -17.16
C THR A 270 -20.16 11.58 -16.31
N LYS A 271 -19.19 10.69 -16.54
CA LYS A 271 -19.00 9.46 -15.78
C LYS A 271 -17.85 9.63 -14.77
N LEU A 272 -18.15 9.53 -13.48
CA LEU A 272 -17.19 9.63 -12.39
C LEU A 272 -16.76 8.21 -11.96
N VAL A 273 -15.46 7.98 -11.82
CA VAL A 273 -14.91 6.67 -11.45
C VAL A 273 -13.82 6.79 -10.37
N GLN A 274 -13.81 5.80 -9.48
CA GLN A 274 -12.84 5.60 -8.39
C GLN A 274 -12.76 4.10 -8.07
N VAL A 275 -11.57 3.64 -7.67
CA VAL A 275 -11.21 2.23 -7.45
C VAL A 275 -10.62 1.98 -6.06
N LEU A 276 -11.19 2.61 -5.03
CA LEU A 276 -10.83 2.40 -3.62
C LEU A 276 -9.40 2.86 -3.27
N SER A 277 -8.45 1.96 -3.00
CA SER A 277 -7.11 2.33 -2.50
C SER A 277 -6.10 1.17 -2.55
N ARG A 278 -4.84 1.47 -2.23
CA ARG A 278 -3.73 0.53 -2.02
C ARG A 278 -3.46 -0.40 -3.19
N ASN A 279 -3.89 -0.01 -4.40
CA ASN A 279 -3.91 -0.86 -5.58
C ASN A 279 -4.69 -2.18 -5.39
N HIS A 280 -5.58 -2.32 -4.40
CA HIS A 280 -6.43 -3.51 -4.30
C HIS A 280 -7.27 -3.71 -5.57
N TYR A 281 -7.59 -2.60 -6.22
CA TYR A 281 -8.28 -2.54 -7.48
C TYR A 281 -7.57 -1.53 -8.40
N VAL A 282 -7.62 -1.77 -9.71
CA VAL A 282 -7.28 -0.77 -10.72
C VAL A 282 -8.48 -0.58 -11.65
N GLY A 283 -8.73 0.67 -12.02
CA GLY A 283 -9.78 1.01 -12.96
C GLY A 283 -9.26 0.89 -14.39
N HIS A 284 -10.15 0.55 -15.31
CA HIS A 284 -9.82 0.39 -16.71
C HIS A 284 -10.92 1.01 -17.58
N ILE A 285 -10.60 2.09 -18.27
CA ILE A 285 -11.48 2.72 -19.26
C ILE A 285 -10.96 2.38 -20.65
N THR A 286 -11.77 1.69 -21.45
CA THR A 286 -11.42 1.35 -22.83
C THR A 286 -12.15 2.24 -23.82
N PHE A 287 -11.40 2.82 -24.74
CA PHE A 287 -11.86 3.62 -25.87
C PHE A 287 -11.73 2.82 -27.17
N ASP A 288 -12.86 2.53 -27.81
CA ASP A 288 -12.87 2.00 -29.18
C ASP A 288 -12.66 3.16 -30.17
N LEU A 289 -11.52 3.15 -30.85
CA LEU A 289 -11.10 4.18 -31.81
C LEU A 289 -11.58 3.88 -33.24
N THR A 290 -12.56 2.97 -33.37
CA THR A 290 -13.34 2.74 -34.59
C THR A 290 -14.80 3.20 -34.43
N LYS A 291 -15.20 3.54 -33.19
CA LYS A 291 -16.55 3.95 -32.80
C LYS A 291 -16.55 5.30 -32.09
N ASP A 292 -17.71 5.93 -32.01
CA ASP A 292 -17.86 7.13 -31.18
C ASP A 292 -17.86 6.79 -29.68
N LYS A 293 -17.81 7.84 -28.86
CA LYS A 293 -17.72 7.74 -27.40
C LYS A 293 -18.89 7.01 -26.70
N SER A 294 -19.98 6.70 -27.40
CA SER A 294 -21.06 5.87 -26.83
C SER A 294 -20.64 4.43 -26.56
N LYS A 295 -19.50 3.99 -27.12
CA LYS A 295 -18.93 2.65 -26.93
C LYS A 295 -17.79 2.59 -25.92
N ASP A 296 -17.48 3.70 -25.26
CA ASP A 296 -16.51 3.70 -24.17
C ASP A 296 -17.03 2.82 -23.03
N SER A 297 -16.14 1.99 -22.49
CA SER A 297 -16.47 1.04 -21.43
C SER A 297 -15.57 1.22 -20.23
N TYR A 298 -16.06 0.80 -19.06
CA TYR A 298 -15.33 0.85 -17.81
C TYR A 298 -15.50 -0.46 -17.05
N GLU A 299 -14.40 -0.94 -16.50
CA GLU A 299 -14.38 -2.07 -15.58
C GLU A 299 -13.34 -1.83 -14.47
N ILE A 300 -13.43 -2.64 -13.43
CA ILE A 300 -12.45 -2.69 -12.36
C ILE A 300 -11.82 -4.07 -12.36
N HIS A 301 -10.48 -4.10 -12.27
CA HIS A 301 -9.73 -5.33 -12.03
C HIS A 301 -9.35 -5.41 -10.57
N GLU A 302 -9.77 -6.48 -9.91
CA GLU A 302 -9.30 -6.83 -8.56
C GLU A 302 -7.89 -7.39 -8.66
N ILE A 303 -6.95 -6.75 -7.97
CA ILE A 303 -5.53 -7.07 -8.09
C ILE A 303 -5.18 -8.22 -7.16
N ARG A 304 -5.48 -9.44 -7.59
CA ARG A 304 -5.24 -10.68 -6.83
C ARG A 304 -3.81 -11.18 -7.00
N ASP A 305 -3.38 -12.04 -6.06
CA ASP A 305 -2.01 -12.57 -6.03
C ASP A 305 -1.63 -13.32 -7.31
N GLU A 306 -2.56 -14.02 -7.96
CA GLU A 306 -2.29 -14.80 -9.18
C GLU A 306 -1.87 -13.93 -10.37
N LEU A 307 -2.21 -12.63 -10.36
CA LEU A 307 -1.88 -11.72 -11.45
C LEU A 307 -0.37 -11.49 -11.57
N LYS A 308 0.42 -11.72 -10.52
CA LYS A 308 1.89 -11.64 -10.61
C LYS A 308 2.46 -12.61 -11.65
N ASP A 309 1.74 -13.70 -11.96
CA ASP A 309 2.16 -14.72 -12.91
C ASP A 309 1.77 -14.42 -14.37
N GLU A 310 1.02 -13.34 -14.63
CA GLU A 310 0.67 -12.91 -16.00
C GLU A 310 1.87 -12.37 -16.77
N MET A 311 2.94 -11.97 -16.06
CA MET A 311 4.23 -11.53 -16.61
C MET A 311 5.33 -12.53 -16.24
N LYS A 312 6.05 -13.09 -17.22
CA LYS A 312 7.13 -14.08 -16.98
C LYS A 312 8.40 -13.77 -17.79
N PRO A 313 9.57 -13.55 -17.14
CA PRO A 313 9.75 -13.37 -15.70
C PRO A 313 9.13 -12.06 -15.20
N ASN A 314 8.59 -12.04 -13.98
CA ASN A 314 8.11 -10.81 -13.35
C ASN A 314 9.28 -10.14 -12.57
N PRO A 315 9.84 -9.02 -13.04
CA PRO A 315 11.00 -8.38 -12.40
C PRO A 315 10.66 -7.81 -11.01
N PHE A 316 9.37 -7.51 -10.76
CA PHE A 316 8.94 -6.87 -9.52
C PHE A 316 9.04 -7.78 -8.30
N LEU A 317 9.04 -9.10 -8.46
CA LEU A 317 9.26 -10.02 -7.34
C LEU A 317 10.63 -9.77 -6.71
N SER A 318 11.69 -9.81 -7.54
CA SER A 318 13.06 -9.53 -7.09
C SER A 318 13.29 -8.08 -6.66
N PHE A 319 12.49 -7.14 -7.20
CA PHE A 319 12.52 -5.74 -6.78
C PHE A 319 11.98 -5.60 -5.36
N ILE A 320 10.85 -6.24 -5.04
CA ILE A 320 10.23 -6.21 -3.72
C ILE A 320 11.13 -6.89 -2.68
N ASP A 321 11.77 -8.01 -3.00
CA ASP A 321 12.70 -8.67 -2.07
C ASP A 321 13.85 -7.74 -1.65
N LYS A 322 14.51 -7.09 -2.63
CA LYS A 322 15.58 -6.12 -2.36
C LYS A 322 15.09 -4.90 -1.60
N HIS A 323 13.88 -4.43 -1.94
CA HIS A 323 13.24 -3.33 -1.26
C HIS A 323 13.01 -3.65 0.22
N LYS A 324 12.44 -4.82 0.54
CA LYS A 324 12.22 -5.28 1.93
C LYS A 324 13.52 -5.40 2.71
N GLU A 325 14.53 -6.02 2.14
CA GLU A 325 15.86 -6.13 2.78
C GLU A 325 16.46 -4.77 3.12
N ALA A 326 16.33 -3.78 2.22
CA ALA A 326 16.83 -2.43 2.45
C ALA A 326 15.98 -1.66 3.48
N LEU A 327 14.66 -1.75 3.37
CA LEU A 327 13.71 -1.11 4.28
C LEU A 327 13.89 -1.63 5.71
N SER A 328 14.02 -2.95 5.88
CA SER A 328 14.26 -3.59 7.17
C SER A 328 15.51 -3.04 7.87
N LYS A 329 16.60 -2.79 7.13
CA LYS A 329 17.83 -2.22 7.69
C LYS A 329 17.63 -0.77 8.16
N ILE A 330 16.85 0.01 7.41
CA ILE A 330 16.51 1.39 7.76
C ILE A 330 15.64 1.42 9.02
N GLN A 331 14.60 0.58 9.07
CA GLN A 331 13.70 0.48 10.23
C GLN A 331 14.46 0.09 11.51
N LEU A 332 15.37 -0.89 11.42
CA LEU A 332 16.23 -1.28 12.54
C LEU A 332 17.14 -0.14 13.02
N ASP A 333 17.59 0.71 12.11
CA ASP A 333 18.41 1.86 12.43
C ASP A 333 17.59 3.00 13.05
N GLU A 334 16.38 3.24 12.58
CA GLU A 334 15.41 4.20 13.15
C GLU A 334 14.99 3.86 14.58
N GLN A 335 14.95 2.57 14.88
CA GLN A 335 14.62 2.09 16.21
C GLN A 335 15.78 2.25 17.22
N LYS A 336 16.99 2.62 16.77
CA LYS A 336 18.11 2.91 17.67
C LYS A 336 17.84 4.18 18.47
N GLY A 337 18.12 4.14 19.77
CA GLY A 337 18.00 5.31 20.66
C GLY A 337 16.78 5.29 21.58
N THR A 338 15.85 4.35 21.41
CA THR A 338 14.91 4.00 22.47
C THR A 338 15.59 3.02 23.43
N GLY A 339 15.88 3.50 24.65
CA GLY A 339 16.58 2.74 25.67
C GLY A 339 15.77 1.53 26.17
N PRO A 340 16.42 0.58 26.87
CA PRO A 340 15.71 -0.52 27.51
C PRO A 340 14.66 0.05 28.47
N VAL A 341 13.53 -0.64 28.59
CA VAL A 341 12.52 -0.22 29.56
C VAL A 341 13.06 -0.45 30.97
N ASP A 342 12.82 0.51 31.86
CA ASP A 342 13.24 0.46 33.26
C ASP A 342 12.85 -0.88 33.90
N PRO A 343 13.80 -1.66 34.46
CA PRO A 343 13.54 -2.91 35.17
C PRO A 343 12.51 -2.78 36.31
N ALA A 344 12.35 -1.58 36.89
CA ALA A 344 11.36 -1.30 37.92
C ALA A 344 9.92 -1.17 37.38
N THR A 345 9.74 -1.07 36.06
CA THR A 345 8.41 -0.97 35.46
C THR A 345 7.72 -2.34 35.47
N LEU A 346 6.50 -2.39 35.99
CA LEU A 346 5.67 -3.60 35.96
C LEU A 346 5.43 -4.02 34.50
N ARG A 347 5.96 -5.18 34.11
CA ARG A 347 5.78 -5.74 32.76
C ARG A 347 4.43 -6.41 32.59
N TYR A 348 3.96 -6.50 31.34
CA TYR A 348 2.88 -7.39 30.99
C TYR A 348 3.28 -8.84 31.29
N ALA A 349 2.36 -9.60 31.89
CA ALA A 349 2.52 -11.04 31.99
C ALA A 349 2.38 -11.65 30.59
N THR A 350 3.31 -12.52 30.22
CA THR A 350 3.28 -13.28 28.97
C THR A 350 2.37 -14.50 29.11
N ALA A 351 1.99 -15.12 27.98
CA ALA A 351 1.18 -16.34 28.01
C ALA A 351 1.85 -17.44 28.82
N ASN A 352 3.19 -17.58 28.74
CA ASN A 352 3.94 -18.58 29.52
C ASN A 352 3.66 -18.46 31.03
N SER A 353 3.65 -17.24 31.57
CA SER A 353 3.31 -17.00 32.98
C SER A 353 1.85 -17.32 33.29
N CYS A 354 0.92 -17.03 32.37
CA CYS A 354 -0.48 -17.41 32.55
C CYS A 354 -0.67 -18.94 32.57
N MET A 355 0.07 -19.67 31.72
CA MET A 355 -0.05 -21.13 31.57
C MET A 355 0.40 -21.91 32.80
N GLU A 356 1.19 -21.31 33.70
CA GLU A 356 1.57 -21.93 34.98
C GLU A 356 0.35 -22.24 35.87
N CYS A 357 -0.72 -21.44 35.76
CA CYS A 357 -1.97 -21.62 36.49
C CYS A 357 -3.18 -21.93 35.58
N HIS A 358 -3.07 -21.67 34.28
CA HIS A 358 -4.15 -21.79 33.29
C HIS A 358 -3.77 -22.70 32.12
N GLU A 359 -3.33 -23.92 32.44
CA GLU A 359 -2.84 -24.91 31.46
C GLU A 359 -3.85 -25.19 30.33
N ALA A 360 -5.11 -25.49 30.66
CA ALA A 360 -6.13 -25.80 29.65
C ALA A 360 -6.40 -24.63 28.67
N GLN A 361 -6.42 -23.39 29.17
CA GLN A 361 -6.52 -22.19 28.33
C GLN A 361 -5.27 -22.01 27.47
N GLY A 362 -4.10 -22.30 28.04
CA GLY A 362 -2.81 -22.30 27.36
C GLY A 362 -2.76 -23.26 26.18
N GLU A 363 -3.11 -24.53 26.38
CA GLU A 363 -3.10 -25.57 25.35
C GLU A 363 -4.07 -25.26 24.20
N PHE A 364 -5.21 -24.63 24.53
CA PHE A 364 -6.14 -24.13 23.54
C PHE A 364 -5.51 -22.99 22.72
N TRP A 365 -5.01 -21.94 23.38
CA TRP A 365 -4.36 -20.80 22.73
C TRP A 365 -3.19 -21.24 21.85
N GLN A 366 -2.35 -22.16 22.34
CA GLN A 366 -1.23 -22.72 21.60
C GLN A 366 -1.65 -23.36 20.27
N GLY A 367 -2.88 -23.85 20.13
CA GLY A 367 -3.41 -24.39 18.86
C GLY A 367 -3.98 -23.35 17.89
N THR A 368 -3.94 -22.05 18.22
CA THR A 368 -4.49 -20.98 17.38
C THR A 368 -3.38 -20.22 16.63
N PRO A 369 -3.63 -19.65 15.45
CA PRO A 369 -2.62 -18.85 14.73
C PRO A 369 -2.03 -17.68 15.54
N HIS A 370 -2.75 -17.20 16.56
CA HIS A 370 -2.29 -16.16 17.47
C HIS A 370 -1.04 -16.57 18.27
N SER A 371 -0.88 -17.85 18.61
CA SER A 371 0.26 -18.33 19.40
C SER A 371 1.59 -18.29 18.66
N ILE A 372 1.55 -18.21 17.33
CA ILE A 372 2.72 -18.15 16.45
C ILE A 372 2.61 -16.97 15.46
N ALA A 373 1.80 -15.96 15.78
CA ALA A 373 1.47 -14.88 14.86
C ALA A 373 2.72 -14.14 14.34
N TYR A 374 3.75 -13.97 15.16
CA TYR A 374 4.97 -13.24 14.79
C TYR A 374 5.74 -13.93 13.65
N GLU A 375 5.59 -15.25 13.50
CA GLU A 375 6.19 -16.01 12.40
C GLU A 375 5.69 -15.53 11.02
N THR A 376 4.44 -15.03 10.96
CA THR A 376 3.91 -14.40 9.73
C THR A 376 4.78 -13.23 9.27
N LEU A 377 5.30 -12.44 10.21
CA LEU A 377 6.14 -11.29 9.88
C LEU A 377 7.51 -11.74 9.39
N LYS A 378 8.08 -12.76 10.03
CA LYS A 378 9.39 -13.33 9.62
C LYS A 378 9.33 -13.93 8.22
N LEU A 379 8.28 -14.70 7.92
CA LEU A 379 8.05 -15.26 6.57
C LEU A 379 7.87 -14.16 5.52
N ALA A 380 7.36 -12.99 5.90
CA ALA A 380 7.16 -11.85 5.03
C ALA A 380 8.34 -10.87 4.99
N ASN A 381 9.41 -11.07 5.78
CA ASN A 381 10.49 -10.09 6.03
C ASN A 381 9.98 -8.73 6.53
N GLU A 382 8.95 -8.74 7.39
CA GLU A 382 8.27 -7.57 7.96
C GLU A 382 8.43 -7.50 9.50
N GLU A 383 9.29 -8.33 10.10
CA GLU A 383 9.44 -8.42 11.55
C GLU A 383 10.03 -7.16 12.20
N ASN A 384 10.58 -6.25 11.39
CA ASN A 384 11.09 -4.94 11.83
C ASN A 384 10.11 -3.79 11.59
N ASN A 385 8.96 -4.07 10.97
CA ASN A 385 7.92 -3.09 10.68
C ASN A 385 7.01 -2.90 11.90
N LEU A 386 7.16 -1.79 12.62
CA LEU A 386 6.45 -1.54 13.86
C LEU A 386 4.92 -1.48 13.70
N SER A 387 4.39 -1.14 12.52
CA SER A 387 2.94 -1.17 12.29
C SER A 387 2.41 -2.60 12.30
N CYS A 388 3.16 -3.54 11.73
CA CYS A 388 2.85 -4.97 11.76
C CYS A 388 3.09 -5.58 13.14
N VAL A 389 4.23 -5.26 13.76
CA VAL A 389 4.59 -5.78 15.09
C VAL A 389 3.54 -5.41 16.14
N LYS A 390 2.91 -4.23 16.05
CA LYS A 390 1.83 -3.82 16.96
C LYS A 390 0.72 -4.86 17.08
N CYS A 391 0.36 -5.51 15.98
CA CYS A 391 -0.70 -6.53 15.95
C CYS A 391 -0.21 -7.97 16.13
N HIS A 392 1.09 -8.21 16.00
CA HIS A 392 1.71 -9.54 16.10
C HIS A 392 2.55 -9.71 17.37
N SER A 393 2.32 -8.85 18.36
CA SER A 393 3.02 -8.84 19.65
C SER A 393 2.11 -8.31 20.75
N LEU A 394 2.59 -8.39 21.99
CA LEU A 394 1.95 -7.78 23.15
C LEU A 394 2.76 -6.57 23.66
N GLY A 395 2.16 -5.38 23.58
CA GLY A 395 2.64 -4.20 24.28
C GLY A 395 3.77 -3.43 23.59
N LEU A 396 3.84 -3.48 22.25
CA LEU A 396 4.72 -2.58 21.51
C LEU A 396 4.42 -1.11 21.86
N GLN A 397 5.46 -0.38 22.24
CA GLN A 397 5.44 1.02 22.69
C GLN A 397 4.58 1.32 23.92
N ASP A 398 4.10 0.29 24.62
CA ASP A 398 3.47 0.42 25.93
C ASP A 398 4.55 0.38 27.03
N PRO A 399 4.49 1.23 28.07
CA PRO A 399 5.43 1.18 29.19
C PRO A 399 5.56 -0.20 29.85
N LYS A 400 4.50 -1.00 29.88
CA LYS A 400 4.49 -2.37 30.42
C LYS A 400 4.99 -3.41 29.42
N GLY A 401 5.10 -3.09 28.14
CA GLY A 401 5.62 -3.97 27.11
C GLY A 401 7.05 -3.63 26.73
N PHE A 402 7.27 -3.29 25.46
CA PHE A 402 8.59 -3.12 24.89
C PHE A 402 8.63 -1.98 23.84
N PRO A 403 9.74 -1.25 23.69
CA PRO A 403 9.80 -0.03 22.89
C PRO A 403 10.00 -0.29 21.39
N ASN A 404 10.70 -1.36 21.04
CA ASN A 404 11.09 -1.71 19.68
C ASN A 404 11.47 -3.19 19.57
N VAL A 405 11.65 -3.69 18.34
CA VAL A 405 11.85 -5.13 18.06
C VAL A 405 13.10 -5.73 18.70
N LYS A 406 14.11 -4.93 19.04
CA LYS A 406 15.30 -5.42 19.78
C LYS A 406 15.00 -5.78 21.22
N HIS A 407 13.89 -5.30 21.78
CA HIS A 407 13.49 -5.53 23.17
C HIS A 407 12.23 -6.38 23.28
N ILE A 408 11.78 -6.99 22.19
CA ILE A 408 10.60 -7.88 22.17
C ILE A 408 10.80 -9.15 22.99
N VAL A 409 12.04 -9.61 23.15
CA VAL A 409 12.42 -10.72 24.04
C VAL A 409 13.38 -10.20 25.08
N THR A 410 13.13 -10.52 26.35
CA THR A 410 13.95 -10.15 27.50
C THR A 410 14.58 -11.39 28.13
N PHE A 411 15.90 -11.37 28.26
CA PHE A 411 16.68 -12.46 28.83
C PHE A 411 17.14 -12.14 30.25
N GLN A 412 17.41 -13.17 31.04
CA GLN A 412 18.20 -13.07 32.26
C GLN A 412 19.48 -13.91 32.13
N LYS A 413 20.51 -13.49 32.85
CA LYS A 413 21.77 -14.20 32.96
C LYS A 413 22.09 -14.43 34.43
N GLU A 414 22.52 -15.64 34.75
CA GLU A 414 23.07 -15.96 36.06
C GLU A 414 24.47 -15.34 36.21
N SER A 415 24.69 -14.60 37.29
CA SER A 415 25.98 -14.04 37.64
C SER A 415 26.95 -15.12 38.14
N ASP A 416 28.23 -14.77 38.25
CA ASP A 416 29.24 -15.62 38.91
C ASP A 416 28.90 -15.89 40.39
N SER A 417 27.97 -15.14 40.98
CA SER A 417 27.44 -15.32 42.33
C SER A 417 26.10 -16.09 42.39
N GLY A 418 25.57 -16.56 41.27
CA GLY A 418 24.27 -17.25 41.19
C GLY A 418 23.05 -16.33 41.15
N GLU A 419 23.23 -15.02 41.05
CA GLU A 419 22.14 -14.04 40.98
C GLU A 419 21.71 -13.79 39.52
N LEU A 420 20.40 -13.79 39.25
CA LEU A 420 19.86 -13.45 37.94
C LEU A 420 19.93 -11.93 37.72
N LYS A 421 20.64 -11.52 36.67
CA LYS A 421 20.82 -10.12 36.28
C LYS A 421 20.50 -9.90 34.81
N ALA A 422 20.12 -8.67 34.46
CA ALA A 422 19.90 -8.29 33.07
C ALA A 422 21.23 -8.32 32.29
N PRO A 423 21.25 -8.82 31.04
CA PRO A 423 22.44 -8.77 30.20
C PRO A 423 22.83 -7.33 29.86
N THR A 424 24.12 -7.08 29.61
CA THR A 424 24.55 -5.82 28.97
C THR A 424 23.97 -5.71 27.56
N SER A 425 23.88 -4.51 26.98
CA SER A 425 23.31 -4.31 25.64
C SER A 425 23.97 -5.19 24.57
N LYS A 426 25.30 -5.36 24.63
CA LYS A 426 26.05 -6.20 23.67
C LYS A 426 25.76 -7.69 23.87
N GLU A 427 25.62 -8.14 25.11
CA GLU A 427 25.21 -9.52 25.40
C GLU A 427 23.77 -9.77 24.95
N HIS A 428 22.87 -8.81 25.19
CA HIS A 428 21.48 -8.87 24.77
C HIS A 428 21.34 -9.04 23.26
N GLU A 429 22.04 -8.22 22.47
CA GLU A 429 22.03 -8.35 21.01
C GLU A 429 22.51 -9.74 20.53
N LYS A 430 23.53 -10.31 21.20
CA LYS A 430 24.02 -11.65 20.88
C LYS A 430 23.01 -12.73 21.27
N LEU A 431 22.39 -12.64 22.44
CA LEU A 431 21.36 -13.57 22.90
C LEU A 431 20.16 -13.55 21.97
N LEU A 432 19.65 -12.36 21.63
CA LEU A 432 18.52 -12.19 20.72
C LEU A 432 18.81 -12.77 19.33
N SER A 433 20.01 -12.54 18.79
CA SER A 433 20.40 -13.10 17.50
C SER A 433 20.47 -14.64 17.51
N ASN A 434 21.04 -15.23 18.57
CA ASN A 434 21.09 -16.68 18.73
C ASN A 434 19.70 -17.29 18.91
N TYR A 435 18.86 -16.65 19.72
CA TYR A 435 17.49 -17.06 19.98
C TYR A 435 16.68 -17.11 18.69
N TRP A 436 16.68 -16.03 17.89
CA TRP A 436 15.94 -16.01 16.63
C TRP A 436 16.46 -17.02 15.62
N LYS A 437 17.78 -17.24 15.57
CA LYS A 437 18.37 -18.27 14.73
C LYS A 437 17.89 -19.67 15.10
N GLU A 438 17.75 -19.97 16.39
CA GLU A 438 17.25 -21.27 16.85
C GLU A 438 15.77 -21.45 16.57
N ILE A 439 14.96 -20.40 16.73
CA ILE A 439 13.56 -20.34 16.28
C ILE A 439 13.48 -20.65 14.78
N ASP A 440 14.24 -19.94 13.95
CA ASP A 440 14.23 -20.15 12.49
C ASP A 440 14.66 -21.56 12.08
N GLN A 441 15.65 -22.13 12.77
CA GLN A 441 16.10 -23.50 12.53
C GLN A 441 15.09 -24.55 13.00
N SER A 442 14.35 -24.24 14.06
CA SER A 442 13.36 -25.13 14.66
C SER A 442 12.11 -25.28 13.82
N PHE A 443 11.76 -24.24 13.06
CA PHE A 443 10.62 -24.22 12.15
C PHE A 443 11.02 -24.45 10.68
N GLY A 444 12.31 -24.27 10.37
CA GLY A 444 12.89 -24.31 9.02
C GLY A 444 12.94 -25.68 8.36
N LYS A 445 11.82 -26.06 7.72
CA LYS A 445 11.71 -26.94 6.54
C LYS A 445 10.28 -27.13 6.02
N GLN A 446 9.26 -26.61 6.71
CA GLN A 446 7.93 -26.53 6.15
C GLN A 446 7.85 -25.27 5.29
N GLU A 447 7.49 -25.39 4.01
CA GLU A 447 7.02 -24.26 3.21
C GLU A 447 5.68 -23.79 3.79
N ILE A 448 5.74 -23.06 4.91
CA ILE A 448 4.56 -22.46 5.53
C ILE A 448 4.19 -21.26 4.66
N GLU A 449 3.24 -21.47 3.75
CA GLU A 449 2.68 -20.38 2.93
C GLU A 449 1.91 -19.38 3.83
N SER A 450 1.24 -19.87 4.87
CA SER A 450 0.55 -19.04 5.87
C SER A 450 0.30 -19.82 7.15
N VAL A 451 0.58 -19.20 8.31
CA VAL A 451 0.28 -19.77 9.63
C VAL A 451 -1.22 -20.08 9.82
N ARG A 452 -2.10 -19.36 9.12
CA ARG A 452 -3.56 -19.56 9.17
C ARG A 452 -4.03 -20.83 8.44
N LYS A 453 -3.20 -21.36 7.53
CA LYS A 453 -3.50 -22.61 6.79
C LYS A 453 -3.05 -23.86 7.54
N LEU A 454 -2.30 -23.69 8.64
CA LEU A 454 -1.83 -24.81 9.47
C LEU A 454 -2.98 -25.39 10.30
N LYS A 455 -2.92 -26.72 10.51
CA LYS A 455 -3.84 -27.40 11.42
C LYS A 455 -3.51 -27.06 12.88
N PRO A 456 -4.49 -27.02 13.80
CA PRO A 456 -4.26 -26.70 15.20
C PRO A 456 -3.17 -27.52 15.89
N GLU A 457 -3.01 -28.81 15.53
CA GLU A 457 -1.97 -29.68 16.09
C GLU A 457 -0.57 -29.25 15.67
N ALA A 458 -0.41 -28.82 14.41
CA ALA A 458 0.86 -28.32 13.90
C ALA A 458 1.21 -26.98 14.56
N ILE A 459 0.23 -26.07 14.69
CA ILE A 459 0.42 -24.78 15.37
C ILE A 459 0.82 -25.02 16.83
N ARG A 460 0.14 -25.93 17.53
CA ARG A 460 0.47 -26.29 18.92
C ARG A 460 1.88 -26.85 19.05
N SER A 461 2.30 -27.73 18.14
CA SER A 461 3.67 -28.27 18.14
C SER A 461 4.72 -27.15 18.00
N ILE A 462 4.48 -26.18 17.11
CA ILE A 462 5.36 -25.02 16.91
C ILE A 462 5.39 -24.16 18.18
N ALA A 463 4.23 -23.83 18.75
CA ALA A 463 4.12 -23.01 19.96
C ALA A 463 4.81 -23.66 21.17
N GLN A 464 4.67 -24.97 21.35
CA GLN A 464 5.34 -25.72 22.42
C GLN A 464 6.86 -25.79 22.23
N GLN A 465 7.32 -25.97 20.99
CA GLN A 465 8.75 -25.91 20.68
C GLN A 465 9.33 -24.51 20.94
N TRP A 466 8.59 -23.46 20.58
CA TRP A 466 8.95 -22.07 20.90
C TRP A 466 9.08 -21.87 22.42
N ALA A 467 8.09 -22.31 23.20
CA ALA A 467 8.13 -22.21 24.66
C ALA A 467 9.31 -22.99 25.28
N LYS A 468 9.71 -24.10 24.66
CA LYS A 468 10.92 -24.83 25.06
C LYS A 468 12.18 -23.99 24.79
N ILE A 469 12.28 -23.34 23.63
CA ILE A 469 13.42 -22.47 23.28
C ILE A 469 13.47 -21.25 24.21
N ASP A 470 12.32 -20.69 24.60
CA ASP A 470 12.26 -19.63 25.63
C ASP A 470 12.93 -20.09 26.93
N LYS A 471 12.63 -21.31 27.37
CA LYS A 471 13.24 -21.90 28.57
C LYS A 471 14.74 -22.14 28.39
N ASP A 472 15.15 -22.73 27.27
CA ASP A 472 16.55 -23.08 26.98
C ASP A 472 17.44 -21.83 26.89
N HIS A 473 16.87 -20.66 26.54
CA HIS A 473 17.57 -19.37 26.46
C HIS A 473 17.42 -18.48 27.69
N ASN A 474 16.82 -18.95 28.79
CA ASN A 474 16.54 -18.13 29.99
C ASN A 474 15.76 -16.84 29.67
N VAL A 475 14.77 -16.95 28.78
CA VAL A 475 13.84 -15.87 28.48
C VAL A 475 12.91 -15.66 29.66
N THR A 476 12.80 -14.40 30.11
CA THR A 476 11.84 -14.01 31.15
C THR A 476 10.56 -13.47 30.59
N HIS A 477 10.65 -12.70 29.50
CA HIS A 477 9.51 -12.11 28.83
C HIS A 477 9.71 -12.24 27.33
N ASN A 478 8.82 -12.98 26.69
CA ASN A 478 8.67 -13.02 25.25
C ASN A 478 7.37 -12.31 24.89
N ASN A 479 7.47 -11.13 24.30
CA ASN A 479 6.32 -10.34 23.86
C ASN A 479 5.92 -10.62 22.41
N ALA A 480 6.64 -11.49 21.69
CA ALA A 480 6.25 -11.91 20.35
C ALA A 480 4.95 -12.72 20.40
N ASN A 481 4.21 -12.76 19.28
CA ASN A 481 2.92 -13.41 19.11
C ASN A 481 1.75 -12.65 19.78
N VAL A 482 0.53 -12.99 19.39
CA VAL A 482 -0.69 -12.44 20.02
C VAL A 482 -0.95 -13.25 21.29
N GLN A 483 -0.84 -12.58 22.44
CA GLN A 483 -0.80 -13.18 23.78
C GLN A 483 -2.17 -13.10 24.47
N CYS A 484 -2.30 -13.77 25.63
CA CYS A 484 -3.55 -13.77 26.40
C CYS A 484 -4.07 -12.36 26.74
N LEU A 485 -3.18 -11.41 27.03
CA LEU A 485 -3.56 -10.04 27.40
C LEU A 485 -3.95 -9.14 26.20
N ASN A 486 -3.73 -9.60 24.96
CA ASN A 486 -4.33 -8.99 23.78
C ASN A 486 -5.86 -9.24 23.75
N CYS A 487 -6.36 -10.28 24.42
CA CYS A 487 -7.79 -10.59 24.49
C CYS A 487 -8.38 -10.30 25.88
N HIS A 488 -7.65 -10.65 26.94
CA HIS A 488 -8.12 -10.58 28.31
C HIS A 488 -7.53 -9.41 29.09
N SER A 489 -8.23 -8.99 30.12
CA SER A 489 -7.68 -8.12 31.17
C SER A 489 -7.62 -8.93 32.46
N LYS A 490 -6.58 -8.71 33.28
CA LYS A 490 -6.51 -9.32 34.61
C LYS A 490 -7.69 -8.85 35.45
N HIS A 491 -8.34 -9.78 36.15
CA HIS A 491 -9.41 -9.43 37.08
C HIS A 491 -8.84 -8.67 38.29
N PRO A 492 -9.57 -7.73 38.90
CA PRO A 492 -9.16 -7.04 40.13
C PRO A 492 -8.81 -7.97 41.30
N GLU A 493 -9.45 -9.12 41.35
CA GLU A 493 -9.20 -10.17 42.34
C GLU A 493 -8.25 -11.26 41.82
N HIS A 494 -7.55 -11.01 40.70
CA HIS A 494 -6.49 -11.91 40.26
C HIS A 494 -5.46 -11.98 41.40
N PRO A 495 -5.02 -13.19 41.80
CA PRO A 495 -4.02 -13.32 42.84
C PRO A 495 -2.84 -12.38 42.58
N PHE A 496 -2.49 -11.60 43.61
CA PHE A 496 -1.36 -10.65 43.60
C PHE A 496 -1.52 -9.43 42.67
N ASP A 497 -2.73 -9.15 42.17
CA ASP A 497 -3.07 -7.90 41.47
C ASP A 497 -3.89 -6.97 42.37
N ASN A 498 -3.50 -5.70 42.47
CA ASN A 498 -4.18 -4.68 43.28
C ASN A 498 -4.96 -3.68 42.39
N ASN A 499 -5.27 -4.05 41.14
CA ASN A 499 -5.95 -3.16 40.21
C ASN A 499 -7.41 -2.88 40.63
N PRO A 500 -7.79 -1.64 40.97
CA PRO A 500 -9.15 -1.30 41.43
C PRO A 500 -10.19 -1.25 40.29
N TYR A 501 -9.78 -1.39 39.03
CA TYR A 501 -10.67 -1.29 37.88
C TYR A 501 -11.47 -2.59 37.68
N ASN A 502 -12.72 -2.62 38.16
CA ASN A 502 -13.65 -3.74 38.00
C ASN A 502 -14.79 -3.44 37.00
N PRO A 503 -14.56 -3.54 35.68
CA PRO A 503 -15.63 -3.43 34.71
C PRO A 503 -16.60 -4.60 34.87
N ASN A 504 -17.90 -4.28 34.81
CA ASN A 504 -18.93 -5.31 34.82
C ASN A 504 -18.75 -6.28 33.62
N PRO A 505 -19.31 -7.50 33.66
CA PRO A 505 -19.10 -8.50 32.61
C PRO A 505 -19.47 -8.04 31.20
N ALA A 506 -20.43 -7.13 31.05
CA ALA A 506 -20.82 -6.60 29.75
C ALA A 506 -19.73 -5.67 29.20
N GLN A 507 -19.21 -4.75 30.02
CA GLN A 507 -18.12 -3.86 29.63
C GLN A 507 -16.85 -4.64 29.26
N ARG A 508 -16.52 -5.70 30.02
CA ARG A 508 -15.37 -6.58 29.68
C ARG A 508 -15.47 -7.19 28.29
N ARG A 509 -16.68 -7.54 27.85
CA ARG A 509 -16.90 -8.09 26.50
C ARG A 509 -16.71 -7.03 25.43
N VAL A 510 -17.18 -5.81 25.67
CA VAL A 510 -16.96 -4.68 24.76
C VAL A 510 -15.47 -4.38 24.67
N ASP A 511 -14.76 -4.26 25.80
CA ASP A 511 -13.31 -4.00 25.80
C ASP A 511 -12.53 -5.07 25.04
N MET A 512 -12.94 -6.34 25.13
CA MET A 512 -12.34 -7.45 24.39
C MET A 512 -12.65 -7.36 22.88
N GLN A 513 -13.89 -7.03 22.51
CA GLN A 513 -14.28 -6.80 21.12
C GLN A 513 -13.46 -5.68 20.49
N ASP A 514 -13.34 -4.55 21.19
CA ASP A 514 -12.58 -3.39 20.72
C ASP A 514 -11.11 -3.74 20.50
N LYS A 515 -10.49 -4.52 21.41
CA LYS A 515 -9.13 -5.02 21.23
C LYS A 515 -8.97 -5.85 19.95
N CYS A 516 -9.91 -6.75 19.63
CA CYS A 516 -9.86 -7.51 18.37
C CYS A 516 -9.91 -6.58 17.15
N LEU A 517 -10.81 -5.60 17.16
CA LEU A 517 -11.01 -4.66 16.06
C LEU A 517 -9.82 -3.71 15.84
N THR A 518 -8.89 -3.60 16.79
CA THR A 518 -7.63 -2.85 16.57
C THR A 518 -6.70 -3.48 15.53
N CYS A 519 -6.82 -4.79 15.29
CA CYS A 519 -6.00 -5.55 14.35
C CYS A 519 -6.83 -6.24 13.26
N HIS A 520 -8.12 -6.46 13.51
CA HIS A 520 -9.09 -6.98 12.55
C HIS A 520 -9.98 -5.85 12.03
N ASP A 521 -9.35 -4.86 11.41
CA ASP A 521 -10.03 -3.74 10.77
C ASP A 521 -10.66 -4.15 9.41
N PRO A 522 -11.44 -3.27 8.74
CA PRO A 522 -12.04 -3.56 7.43
C PRO A 522 -11.04 -3.98 6.35
N ASP A 523 -9.79 -3.58 6.52
CA ASP A 523 -8.68 -3.86 5.62
C ASP A 523 -8.14 -5.28 5.91
N GLN A 524 -7.84 -5.60 7.16
CA GLN A 524 -7.24 -6.89 7.55
C GLN A 524 -8.25 -8.04 7.62
N SER A 525 -9.52 -7.77 7.87
CA SER A 525 -10.58 -8.76 8.04
C SER A 525 -11.93 -8.27 7.50
N PRO A 526 -12.02 -7.97 6.18
CA PRO A 526 -13.23 -7.44 5.56
C PRO A 526 -14.46 -8.33 5.77
N GLU A 527 -14.27 -9.64 5.99
CA GLU A 527 -15.34 -10.59 6.26
C GLU A 527 -16.01 -10.41 7.64
N TRP A 528 -15.45 -9.56 8.52
CA TRP A 528 -16.01 -9.23 9.83
C TRP A 528 -16.96 -8.04 9.78
N TYR A 529 -17.15 -7.47 8.59
CA TYR A 529 -17.92 -6.24 8.37
C TYR A 529 -19.07 -6.50 7.40
N ASN A 530 -20.18 -5.80 7.61
CA ASN A 530 -21.30 -5.84 6.69
C ASN A 530 -20.88 -5.24 5.34
N LYS A 531 -21.33 -5.83 4.24
CA LYS A 531 -21.09 -5.23 2.92
C LYS A 531 -22.07 -4.07 2.72
N THR A 532 -21.55 -2.90 2.35
CA THR A 532 -22.35 -1.78 1.86
C THR A 532 -22.99 -2.13 0.52
N ASP A 533 -23.93 -1.30 0.03
CA ASP A 533 -24.53 -1.46 -1.31
C ASP A 533 -23.47 -1.46 -2.43
N LYS A 534 -22.29 -0.89 -2.15
CA LYS A 534 -21.14 -0.86 -3.07
C LYS A 534 -20.25 -2.11 -2.93
N GLY A 535 -20.54 -3.02 -2.01
CA GLY A 535 -19.77 -4.26 -1.79
C GLY A 535 -18.55 -4.12 -0.89
N LEU A 536 -18.35 -2.96 -0.26
CA LEU A 536 -17.24 -2.68 0.67
C LEU A 536 -17.59 -3.03 2.10
N ALA A 537 -16.57 -3.29 2.92
CA ALA A 537 -16.71 -3.41 4.36
C ALA A 537 -17.25 -2.09 4.95
N GLY A 538 -18.44 -2.15 5.54
CA GLY A 538 -19.14 -1.08 6.24
C GLY A 538 -19.01 -1.24 7.76
N ASP A 539 -20.12 -1.19 8.48
CA ASP A 539 -20.10 -1.37 9.94
C ASP A 539 -19.74 -2.80 10.35
N VAL A 540 -19.18 -2.94 11.55
CA VAL A 540 -18.86 -4.24 12.16
C VAL A 540 -20.08 -5.14 12.15
N ASN A 541 -19.92 -6.35 11.60
CA ASN A 541 -20.91 -7.40 11.74
C ASN A 541 -20.71 -8.07 13.10
N TYR A 542 -21.50 -7.65 14.09
CA TYR A 542 -21.38 -8.14 15.46
C TYR A 542 -21.71 -9.63 15.61
N ASP A 543 -22.52 -10.22 14.72
CA ASP A 543 -22.78 -11.67 14.72
C ASP A 543 -21.50 -12.43 14.33
N VAL A 544 -20.84 -12.02 13.25
CA VAL A 544 -19.55 -12.58 12.83
C VAL A 544 -18.49 -12.36 13.91
N LEU A 545 -18.38 -11.15 14.46
CA LEU A 545 -17.44 -10.87 15.54
C LEU A 545 -17.69 -11.78 16.76
N LYS A 546 -18.95 -11.99 17.15
CA LYS A 546 -19.32 -12.91 18.23
C LYS A 546 -18.89 -14.34 17.91
N GLU A 547 -19.10 -14.81 16.68
CA GLU A 547 -18.65 -16.14 16.24
C GLU A 547 -17.12 -16.27 16.28
N LYS A 548 -16.39 -15.25 15.82
CA LYS A 548 -14.91 -15.22 15.85
C LYS A 548 -14.39 -15.26 17.28
N ILE A 549 -14.97 -14.45 18.19
CA ILE A 549 -14.63 -14.49 19.61
C ILE A 549 -14.94 -15.85 20.22
N LYS A 550 -16.10 -16.45 19.91
CA LYS A 550 -16.46 -17.80 20.38
C LYS A 550 -15.43 -18.84 19.89
N SER A 551 -14.94 -18.70 18.66
CA SER A 551 -13.94 -19.60 18.07
C SER A 551 -12.56 -19.55 18.75
N VAL A 552 -12.26 -18.48 19.49
CA VAL A 552 -11.01 -18.30 20.25
C VAL A 552 -11.23 -18.23 21.77
N SER A 553 -12.42 -18.61 22.25
CA SER A 553 -12.77 -18.58 23.68
C SER A 553 -12.47 -19.92 24.38
N CYS A 554 -11.91 -19.84 25.60
CA CYS A 554 -11.67 -21.00 26.46
C CYS A 554 -12.08 -20.73 27.93
N PRO A 555 -12.94 -21.56 28.57
CA PRO A 555 -13.68 -22.66 27.95
C PRO A 555 -14.59 -22.12 26.85
N ARG A 556 -14.91 -22.96 25.87
CA ARG A 556 -15.75 -22.59 24.74
C ARG A 556 -17.04 -21.99 25.30
N ILE A 557 -17.34 -20.74 24.97
CA ILE A 557 -18.56 -20.08 25.45
C ILE A 557 -19.75 -20.85 24.88
N GLU A 558 -20.45 -21.63 25.71
CA GLU A 558 -21.73 -22.22 25.37
C GLU A 558 -22.79 -21.10 25.47
N ASP A 559 -23.35 -20.77 24.30
CA ASP A 559 -24.41 -19.82 23.92
C ASP A 559 -24.66 -18.53 24.72
#